data_AF-R1C8G7-F1
#
_entry.id   AF-R1C8G7-F1
#
_cell.length_a   1.000
_cell.length_b   1.000
_cell.length_c   1.000
_cell.angle_alpha   90.00
_cell.angle_beta   90.00
_cell.angle_gamma   90.00
#
_symmetry.space_group_name_H-M   'P 1'
#
loop_
_entity.id
_entity.type
_entity.pdbx_description
1 polymer ?
#
loop_
_entity_poly.entity_id
_entity_poly.type
_entity_poly.pdbx_seq_one_letter_code
_entity_poly.pdbx_strand_id
1 'polypeptide(L)'
;MLRLDGTTLRAATRLAAQARCSVASCAGGGIYTRHYINLSNGVEAIDGLLSAGVAPEALGVCRIQSSQCESQDYSGLLANLDHDMMLHLALGHECRVYDFGSRGATWVADDGSAEPLYVPRAIWWGLEWWRYALNDIWRLPAQRTPILRGVNVERNFREALGRLSKKERRRVKYYRPFTRDGLQEVRLSGYYAPAETDGERQLHRSALLGLSDSLCRRAEVGGTGSGRGSGSEREVRGLRTRAGQ
;
A
#
# COMPACT_ATOMS: atom_id res chain seq x y z
N MET A 1 13.61 3.34 -5.64
CA MET A 1 13.45 2.57 -4.39
C MET A 1 14.23 3.32 -3.32
N LEU A 2 13.73 3.37 -2.08
CA LEU A 2 14.34 4.21 -1.03
C LEU A 2 14.75 3.34 0.17
N ARG A 3 16.02 3.44 0.58
CA ARG A 3 16.59 2.80 1.76
C ARG A 3 16.29 3.64 3.01
N LEU A 4 15.94 2.99 4.11
CA LEU A 4 15.86 3.60 5.44
C LEU A 4 17.11 3.20 6.24
N ASP A 5 17.84 4.18 6.80
CA ASP A 5 19.09 3.91 7.53
C ASP A 5 18.79 3.48 8.97
N GLY A 6 19.37 2.35 9.39
CA GLY A 6 19.03 1.56 10.60
C GLY A 6 19.43 2.15 11.96
N THR A 7 19.16 3.42 12.22
CA THR A 7 19.01 3.88 13.61
C THR A 7 17.56 4.26 13.81
N THR A 8 16.86 3.52 14.67
CA THR A 8 15.40 3.57 14.90
C THR A 8 14.87 5.00 15.04
N LEU A 9 15.67 5.90 15.63
CA LEU A 9 15.33 7.31 15.82
C LEU A 9 15.54 8.19 14.57
N ARG A 10 16.55 7.94 13.71
CA ARG A 10 16.76 8.73 12.47
C ARG A 10 16.00 8.18 11.28
N ALA A 11 15.75 6.86 11.23
CA ALA A 11 14.80 6.24 10.34
C ALA A 11 13.40 6.83 10.56
N ALA A 12 12.97 6.96 11.83
CA ALA A 12 11.74 7.65 12.20
C ALA A 12 11.74 9.13 11.79
N THR A 13 12.86 9.86 11.87
CA THR A 13 12.95 11.27 11.41
C THR A 13 12.88 11.43 9.89
N ARG A 14 13.46 10.52 9.09
CA ARG A 14 13.28 10.52 7.62
C ARG A 14 11.91 9.99 7.21
N LEU A 15 11.39 8.96 7.89
CA LEU A 15 10.01 8.48 7.76
C LEU A 15 9.05 9.62 8.08
N ALA A 16 9.31 10.43 9.10
CA ALA A 16 8.51 11.61 9.47
C ALA A 16 8.61 12.72 8.44
N ALA A 17 9.81 13.05 7.96
CA ALA A 17 9.98 14.06 6.91
C ALA A 17 9.26 13.67 5.60
N GLN A 18 9.23 12.37 5.27
CA GLN A 18 8.53 11.86 4.08
C GLN A 18 7.04 11.63 4.34
N ALA A 19 6.62 11.23 5.54
CA ALA A 19 5.23 10.96 5.93
C ALA A 19 4.41 12.24 6.22
N ARG A 20 5.05 13.32 6.69
CA ARG A 20 4.39 14.59 7.02
C ARG A 20 3.82 15.34 5.82
N CYS A 21 4.05 14.88 4.60
CA CYS A 21 3.41 15.43 3.39
C CYS A 21 2.01 14.83 3.14
N SER A 22 1.28 14.41 4.18
CA SER A 22 0.03 13.64 4.04
C SER A 22 -1.24 14.39 4.44
N VAL A 23 -1.18 15.58 5.05
CA VAL A 23 -2.41 16.28 5.47
C VAL A 23 -2.27 17.80 5.38
N ALA A 24 -2.38 18.37 4.17
CA ALA A 24 -2.73 19.79 4.03
C ALA A 24 -3.42 20.09 2.69
N SER A 25 -4.60 20.71 2.83
CA SER A 25 -5.35 21.50 1.85
C SER A 25 -6.31 20.79 0.89
N CYS A 26 -7.52 20.61 1.42
CA CYS A 26 -8.78 20.59 0.70
C CYS A 26 -9.01 21.95 0.02
N ALA A 27 -8.30 22.23 -1.08
CA ALA A 27 -8.58 23.29 -2.05
C ALA A 27 -7.59 23.28 -3.23
N GLY A 28 -6.44 22.59 -3.11
CA GLY A 28 -5.44 22.55 -4.17
C GLY A 28 -4.79 21.18 -4.29
N GLY A 29 -5.30 20.34 -5.20
CA GLY A 29 -4.52 19.31 -5.93
C GLY A 29 -3.62 18.34 -5.14
N GLY A 30 -3.76 18.20 -3.82
CA GLY A 30 -2.86 17.42 -2.99
C GLY A 30 -2.84 15.94 -3.36
N ILE A 31 -1.65 15.32 -3.31
CA ILE A 31 -1.48 13.88 -3.46
C ILE A 31 -1.65 13.25 -2.08
N TYR A 32 -2.69 12.44 -1.89
CA TYR A 32 -2.86 11.67 -0.66
C TYR A 32 -1.86 10.51 -0.64
N THR A 33 -1.21 10.29 0.50
CA THR A 33 -0.29 9.17 0.70
C THR A 33 -0.96 8.10 1.54
N ARG A 34 -0.88 6.84 1.09
CA ARG A 34 -1.25 5.64 1.83
C ARG A 34 0.00 4.80 2.10
N HIS A 35 0.08 4.22 3.29
CA HIS A 35 1.22 3.42 3.71
C HIS A 35 0.78 1.97 3.84
N TYR A 36 1.45 1.06 3.16
CA TYR A 36 1.12 -0.36 3.13
C TYR A 36 2.24 -1.19 3.72
N ILE A 37 1.90 -2.00 4.71
CA ILE A 37 2.82 -2.92 5.35
C ILE A 37 2.82 -4.23 4.57
N ASN A 38 3.95 -4.63 3.97
CA ASN A 38 4.08 -5.97 3.44
C ASN A 38 4.16 -6.97 4.60
N LEU A 39 3.15 -7.82 4.74
CA LEU A 39 3.08 -8.79 5.83
C LEU A 39 4.28 -9.75 5.82
N SER A 40 4.75 -10.10 7.02
CA SER A 40 6.09 -10.59 7.40
C SER A 40 6.95 -9.45 7.95
N ASN A 41 8.10 -9.17 7.37
CA ASN A 41 9.11 -8.31 7.99
C ASN A 41 8.78 -6.82 7.84
N GLY A 42 7.86 -6.45 6.95
CA GLY A 42 7.37 -5.07 6.88
C GLY A 42 6.68 -4.61 8.16
N VAL A 43 6.21 -5.52 9.02
CA VAL A 43 5.54 -5.20 10.29
C VAL A 43 6.45 -4.37 11.22
N GLU A 44 7.77 -4.55 11.13
CA GLU A 44 8.77 -3.76 11.86
C GLU A 44 8.71 -2.25 11.52
N ALA A 45 8.10 -1.87 10.40
CA ALA A 45 7.93 -0.47 10.04
C ALA A 45 6.83 0.25 10.85
N ILE A 46 5.91 -0.47 11.48
CA ILE A 46 4.70 0.11 12.09
C ILE A 46 5.07 1.16 13.15
N ASP A 47 5.88 0.79 14.13
CA ASP A 47 6.22 1.70 15.24
C ASP A 47 6.98 2.93 14.76
N GLY A 48 7.87 2.75 13.78
CA GLY A 48 8.59 3.85 13.14
C GLY A 48 7.66 4.81 12.39
N LEU A 49 6.63 4.28 11.71
CA LEU A 49 5.62 5.08 11.00
C LEU A 49 4.72 5.84 11.97
N LEU A 50 4.23 5.19 13.03
CA LEU A 50 3.39 5.82 14.04
C LEU A 50 4.16 6.92 14.78
N SER A 51 5.41 6.65 15.19
CA SER A 51 6.30 7.63 15.82
C SER A 51 6.63 8.80 14.90
N ALA A 52 6.64 8.55 13.58
CA ALA A 52 6.82 9.57 12.56
C ALA A 52 5.58 10.47 12.35
N GLY A 53 4.45 10.16 12.99
CA GLY A 53 3.19 10.90 12.88
C GLY A 53 2.28 10.38 11.76
N VAL A 54 2.53 9.20 11.19
CA VAL A 54 1.56 8.56 10.30
C VAL A 54 0.36 8.14 11.12
N ALA A 55 -0.80 8.65 10.73
CA ALA A 55 -2.06 8.27 11.36
C ALA A 55 -2.32 6.76 11.17
N PRO A 56 -2.75 6.01 12.19
CA PRO A 56 -3.09 4.59 12.07
C PRO A 56 -4.02 4.27 10.89
N GLU A 57 -4.97 5.14 10.56
CA GLU A 57 -5.96 4.95 9.48
C GLU A 57 -5.36 5.18 8.07
N ALA A 58 -4.15 5.71 7.99
CA ALA A 58 -3.38 5.80 6.76
C ALA A 58 -2.54 4.53 6.51
N LEU A 59 -2.51 3.59 7.48
CA LEU A 59 -1.87 2.29 7.33
C LEU A 59 -2.85 1.27 6.76
N GLY A 60 -2.43 0.59 5.72
CA GLY A 60 -3.03 -0.63 5.20
C GLY A 60 -2.01 -1.77 5.24
N VAL A 61 -2.46 -2.96 4.89
CA VAL A 61 -1.60 -4.14 4.76
C VAL A 61 -1.66 -4.66 3.33
N CYS A 62 -0.58 -5.29 2.88
CA CYS A 62 -0.55 -6.03 1.63
C CYS A 62 0.30 -7.28 1.77
N ARG A 63 0.23 -8.16 0.78
CA ARG A 63 1.11 -9.33 0.73
C ARG A 63 1.81 -9.43 -0.62
N ILE A 64 3.12 -9.26 -0.62
CA ILE A 64 3.98 -9.55 -1.76
C ILE A 64 4.94 -10.64 -1.33
N GLN A 65 4.73 -11.85 -1.84
CA GLN A 65 5.56 -13.00 -1.48
C GLN A 65 6.81 -13.02 -2.35
N SER A 66 7.97 -13.02 -1.70
CA SER A 66 9.27 -13.13 -2.39
C SER A 66 9.41 -14.44 -3.17
N SER A 67 8.78 -15.52 -2.70
CA SER A 67 8.73 -16.82 -3.38
C SER A 67 7.99 -16.75 -4.72
N GLN A 68 6.90 -15.99 -4.82
CA GLN A 68 6.19 -15.77 -6.08
C GLN A 68 7.02 -14.93 -7.05
N CYS A 69 7.82 -13.97 -6.54
CA CYS A 69 8.77 -13.25 -7.37
C CYS A 69 9.84 -14.19 -7.94
N GLU A 70 10.35 -15.11 -7.11
CA GLU A 70 11.39 -16.08 -7.48
C GLU A 70 10.90 -17.10 -8.50
N SER A 71 9.68 -17.62 -8.31
CA SER A 71 9.05 -18.54 -9.27
C SER A 71 8.43 -17.84 -10.48
N GLN A 72 8.54 -16.50 -10.57
CA GLN A 72 7.90 -15.68 -11.61
C GLN A 72 6.38 -15.93 -11.73
N ASP A 73 5.72 -16.16 -10.59
CA ASP A 73 4.27 -16.34 -10.52
C ASP A 73 3.56 -14.98 -10.55
N TYR A 74 3.54 -14.37 -11.73
CA TYR A 74 2.95 -13.06 -11.99
C TYR A 74 1.44 -13.01 -11.71
N SER A 75 0.77 -14.14 -11.95
CA SER A 75 -0.64 -14.35 -11.64
C SER A 75 -0.87 -14.31 -10.13
N GLY A 76 -0.10 -15.09 -9.36
CA GLY A 76 -0.16 -15.08 -7.91
C GLY A 76 0.22 -13.73 -7.29
N LEU A 77 1.23 -13.04 -7.85
CA LEU A 77 1.58 -11.68 -7.43
C LEU A 77 0.40 -10.73 -7.63
N LEU A 78 -0.23 -10.74 -8.80
CA LEU A 78 -1.42 -9.92 -9.02
C LEU A 78 -2.55 -10.35 -8.10
N ALA A 79 -2.80 -11.65 -7.91
CA ALA A 79 -3.85 -12.18 -7.05
C ALA A 79 -3.80 -11.58 -5.64
N ASN A 80 -2.60 -11.36 -5.10
CA ASN A 80 -2.36 -10.76 -3.78
C ASN A 80 -2.44 -9.23 -3.73
N LEU A 81 -2.57 -8.54 -4.88
CA LEU A 81 -2.82 -7.10 -4.90
C LEU A 81 -4.25 -6.81 -4.41
N ASP A 82 -4.35 -6.16 -3.25
CA ASP A 82 -5.61 -5.89 -2.56
C ASP A 82 -6.48 -4.86 -3.30
N HIS A 83 -7.80 -5.05 -3.18
CA HIS A 83 -8.84 -4.14 -3.68
C HIS A 83 -8.71 -2.72 -3.14
N ASP A 84 -8.36 -2.58 -1.86
CA ASP A 84 -8.17 -1.27 -1.23
C ASP A 84 -6.98 -0.51 -1.85
N MET A 85 -5.84 -1.20 -2.04
CA MET A 85 -4.67 -0.61 -2.70
C MET A 85 -4.96 -0.26 -4.17
N MET A 86 -5.64 -1.15 -4.92
CA MET A 86 -6.03 -0.86 -6.30
C MET A 86 -6.91 0.38 -6.40
N LEU A 87 -7.87 0.54 -5.48
CA LEU A 87 -8.72 1.72 -5.45
C LEU A 87 -7.91 3.00 -5.17
N HIS A 88 -7.07 2.99 -4.14
CA HIS A 88 -6.24 4.15 -3.83
C HIS A 88 -5.30 4.54 -4.97
N LEU A 89 -4.66 3.56 -5.62
CA LEU A 89 -3.81 3.79 -6.79
C LEU A 89 -4.61 4.38 -7.97
N ALA A 90 -5.82 3.87 -8.23
CA ALA A 90 -6.68 4.42 -9.28
C ALA A 90 -7.08 5.87 -8.97
N LEU A 91 -7.44 6.18 -7.72
CA LEU A 91 -7.74 7.55 -7.28
C LEU A 91 -6.51 8.49 -7.27
N GLY A 92 -5.34 7.99 -7.65
CA GLY A 92 -4.10 8.76 -7.81
C GLY A 92 -3.35 9.01 -6.50
N HIS A 93 -3.65 8.24 -5.45
CA HIS A 93 -2.91 8.29 -4.20
C HIS A 93 -1.49 7.74 -4.41
N GLU A 94 -0.53 8.26 -3.67
CA GLU A 94 0.78 7.63 -3.53
C GLU A 94 0.67 6.46 -2.56
N CYS A 95 0.91 5.24 -3.01
CA CYS A 95 0.96 4.06 -2.15
C CYS A 95 2.43 3.70 -1.88
N ARG A 96 2.82 3.71 -0.62
CA ARG A 96 4.16 3.40 -0.15
C ARG A 96 4.16 2.04 0.52
N VAL A 97 4.89 1.08 -0.02
CA VAL A 97 4.98 -0.28 0.52
C VAL A 97 6.26 -0.45 1.32
N TYR A 98 6.14 -0.96 2.54
CA TYR A 98 7.25 -1.18 3.47
C TYR A 98 7.54 -2.67 3.62
N ASP A 99 8.79 -3.06 3.39
CA ASP A 99 9.26 -4.43 3.58
C ASP A 99 10.69 -4.41 4.13
N PHE A 100 10.89 -4.90 5.36
CA PHE A 100 12.21 -4.94 5.97
C PHE A 100 12.92 -6.29 5.78
N GLY A 101 12.45 -7.14 4.89
CA GLY A 101 13.08 -8.43 4.57
C GLY A 101 14.44 -8.36 3.86
N SER A 102 15.17 -7.23 3.97
CA SER A 102 16.50 -7.06 3.41
C SER A 102 17.50 -7.89 4.22
N ARG A 103 17.87 -9.07 3.72
CA ARG A 103 18.97 -9.86 4.28
C ARG A 103 20.29 -9.28 3.77
N GLY A 104 21.19 -8.94 4.68
CA GLY A 104 22.46 -8.27 4.38
C GLY A 104 23.28 -9.04 3.35
N ALA A 105 23.31 -8.55 2.12
CA ALA A 105 24.29 -8.92 1.12
C ALA A 105 25.01 -7.64 0.68
N THR A 106 26.33 -7.71 0.62
CA THR A 106 27.20 -6.63 0.19
C THR A 106 27.12 -6.48 -1.33
N TRP A 107 26.75 -5.30 -1.81
CA TRP A 107 26.87 -4.94 -3.21
C TRP A 107 28.21 -4.21 -3.39
N VAL A 108 29.06 -4.68 -4.29
CA VAL A 108 30.30 -3.98 -4.62
C VAL A 108 30.00 -3.14 -5.86
N ALA A 109 30.01 -1.82 -5.73
CA ALA A 109 29.85 -0.91 -6.85
C ALA A 109 31.06 -0.97 -7.80
N ASP A 110 30.90 -0.42 -9.00
CA ASP A 110 31.94 -0.42 -10.05
C ASP A 110 33.24 0.29 -9.61
N ASP A 111 33.15 1.18 -8.61
CA ASP A 111 34.29 1.86 -7.97
C ASP A 111 34.96 1.04 -6.86
N GLY A 112 34.50 -0.20 -6.63
CA GLY A 112 34.98 -1.09 -5.58
C GLY A 112 34.38 -0.82 -4.21
N SER A 113 33.47 0.16 -4.06
CA SER A 113 32.83 0.42 -2.78
C SER A 113 31.81 -0.67 -2.44
N ALA A 114 31.99 -1.30 -1.28
CA ALA A 114 31.12 -2.33 -0.75
C ALA A 114 29.98 -1.68 0.05
N GLU A 115 28.85 -1.42 -0.60
CA GLU A 115 27.63 -0.93 0.03
C GLU A 115 26.69 -2.11 0.34
N PRO A 116 26.38 -2.39 1.61
CA PRO A 116 25.39 -3.42 1.95
C PRO A 116 24.00 -2.94 1.54
N LEU A 117 23.51 -3.40 0.39
CA LEU A 117 22.27 -2.88 -0.19
C LEU A 117 21.52 -3.98 -0.93
N TYR A 118 20.81 -4.83 -0.17
CA TYR A 118 19.86 -5.78 -0.75
C TYR A 118 18.43 -5.26 -0.62
N VAL A 119 17.90 -4.68 -1.69
CA VAL A 119 16.46 -4.40 -1.77
C VAL A 119 15.69 -5.74 -1.71
N PRO A 120 14.64 -5.89 -0.89
CA PRO A 120 13.81 -7.11 -0.88
C PRO A 120 13.20 -7.39 -2.25
N ARG A 121 13.11 -8.67 -2.64
CA ARG A 121 12.50 -9.10 -3.92
C ARG A 121 11.08 -8.57 -4.11
N ALA A 122 10.29 -8.56 -3.04
CA ALA A 122 8.95 -7.97 -3.07
C ALA A 122 8.96 -6.52 -3.54
N ILE A 123 9.96 -5.74 -3.11
CA ILE A 123 10.09 -4.33 -3.46
C ILE A 123 10.63 -4.14 -4.87
N TRP A 124 11.78 -4.74 -5.22
CA TRP A 124 12.37 -4.45 -6.53
C TRP A 124 11.71 -5.18 -7.70
N TRP A 125 11.11 -6.34 -7.45
CA TRP A 125 10.44 -7.14 -8.48
C TRP A 125 8.93 -7.03 -8.37
N GLY A 126 8.36 -7.36 -7.21
CA GLY A 126 6.91 -7.45 -7.02
C GLY A 126 6.20 -6.13 -7.30
N LEU A 127 6.70 -5.02 -6.74
CA LEU A 127 6.12 -3.70 -7.00
C LEU A 127 6.31 -3.25 -8.45
N GLU A 128 7.43 -3.59 -9.09
CA GLU A 128 7.66 -3.23 -10.48
C GLU A 128 6.68 -3.96 -11.40
N TRP A 129 6.40 -5.24 -11.12
CA TRP A 129 5.36 -6.00 -11.81
C TRP A 129 3.98 -5.40 -11.62
N TRP A 130 3.59 -5.07 -10.38
CA TRP A 130 2.31 -4.40 -10.11
C TRP A 130 2.22 -3.06 -10.84
N ARG A 131 3.26 -2.23 -10.78
CA ARG A 131 3.31 -0.96 -11.49
C ARG A 131 3.09 -1.16 -12.99
N TYR A 132 3.83 -2.08 -13.61
CA TYR A 132 3.71 -2.37 -15.03
C TYR A 132 2.30 -2.85 -15.40
N ALA A 133 1.78 -3.86 -14.69
CA ALA A 133 0.49 -4.47 -15.00
C ALA A 133 -0.67 -3.47 -14.84
N LEU A 134 -0.65 -2.63 -13.80
CA LEU A 134 -1.68 -1.62 -13.59
C LEU A 134 -1.63 -0.53 -14.67
N ASN A 135 -0.44 -0.01 -15.00
CA ASN A 135 -0.29 1.00 -16.04
C ASN A 135 -0.79 0.51 -17.41
N ASP A 136 -0.49 -0.73 -17.78
CA ASP A 136 -0.96 -1.32 -19.04
C ASP A 136 -2.48 -1.57 -19.03
N ILE A 137 -3.00 -2.26 -18.01
CA ILE A 137 -4.42 -2.66 -17.96
C ILE A 137 -5.33 -1.43 -17.85
N TRP A 138 -4.91 -0.39 -17.13
CA TRP A 138 -5.64 0.87 -17.00
C TRP A 138 -5.39 1.83 -18.17
N ARG A 139 -4.42 1.52 -19.04
CA ARG A 139 -3.99 2.34 -20.18
C ARG A 139 -3.58 3.76 -19.77
N LEU A 140 -2.73 3.85 -18.74
CA LEU A 140 -2.21 5.13 -18.28
C LEU A 140 -1.19 5.70 -19.29
N PRO A 141 -1.08 7.03 -19.45
CA PRO A 141 -0.24 7.63 -20.50
C PRO A 141 1.26 7.35 -20.36
N ALA A 142 1.80 7.40 -19.14
CA ALA A 142 3.22 7.18 -18.90
C ALA A 142 3.50 5.68 -18.81
N GLN A 143 3.89 5.10 -19.94
CA GLN A 143 4.42 3.74 -20.00
C GLN A 143 5.93 3.80 -19.73
N ARG A 144 6.33 3.43 -18.51
CA ARG A 144 7.75 3.28 -18.16
C ARG A 144 8.23 1.89 -18.52
N THR A 145 9.42 1.80 -19.12
CA THR A 145 10.11 0.52 -19.31
C THR A 145 10.44 -0.08 -17.93
N PRO A 146 9.94 -1.28 -17.60
CA PRO A 146 10.22 -1.90 -16.31
C PRO A 146 11.68 -2.33 -16.24
N ILE A 147 12.37 -1.89 -15.19
CA ILE A 147 13.78 -2.18 -14.93
C ILE A 147 13.92 -2.95 -13.62
N LEU A 148 14.52 -4.13 -13.68
CA LEU A 148 14.89 -4.92 -12.52
C LEU A 148 16.41 -4.93 -12.38
N ARG A 149 16.94 -4.27 -11.34
CA ARG A 149 18.39 -4.21 -11.06
C ARG A 149 19.22 -3.79 -12.28
N GLY A 150 18.76 -2.77 -13.00
CA GLY A 150 19.42 -2.26 -14.21
C GLY A 150 19.10 -3.03 -15.50
N VAL A 151 18.39 -4.16 -15.42
CA VAL A 151 18.02 -4.96 -16.60
C VAL A 151 16.61 -4.60 -17.06
N ASN A 152 16.45 -4.32 -18.36
CA ASN A 152 15.15 -4.16 -18.99
C ASN A 152 14.42 -5.52 -19.06
N VAL A 153 13.23 -5.60 -18.45
CA VAL A 153 12.42 -6.83 -18.40
C VAL A 153 11.09 -6.70 -19.14
N GLU A 154 10.91 -5.66 -19.96
CA GLU A 154 9.64 -5.33 -20.60
C GLU A 154 9.05 -6.49 -21.39
N ARG A 155 9.89 -7.19 -22.16
CA ARG A 155 9.44 -8.37 -22.93
C ARG A 155 8.84 -9.43 -22.02
N ASN A 156 9.53 -9.78 -20.94
CA ASN A 156 9.10 -10.81 -19.99
C ASN A 156 7.77 -10.40 -19.33
N PHE A 157 7.66 -9.14 -18.93
CA PHE A 157 6.44 -8.60 -18.32
C PHE A 157 5.28 -8.55 -19.31
N ARG A 158 5.52 -8.17 -20.57
CA ARG A 158 4.49 -8.18 -21.61
C ARG A 158 3.98 -9.59 -21.90
N GLU A 159 4.86 -10.57 -22.00
CA GLU A 159 4.48 -11.98 -22.18
C GLU A 159 3.65 -12.50 -20.99
N ALA A 160 4.12 -12.24 -19.76
CA ALA A 160 3.39 -12.60 -18.55
C ALA A 160 2.01 -11.94 -18.49
N LEU A 161 1.93 -10.66 -18.87
CA LEU A 161 0.67 -9.94 -18.93
C LEU A 161 -0.28 -10.55 -19.96
N GLY A 162 0.25 -11.01 -21.11
CA GLY A 162 -0.52 -11.73 -22.12
C GLY A 162 -1.08 -13.08 -21.65
N ARG A 163 -0.40 -13.74 -20.71
CA ARG A 163 -0.80 -15.04 -20.13
C ARG A 163 -1.85 -14.93 -19.01
N LEU A 164 -2.14 -13.72 -18.50
CA LEU A 164 -3.17 -13.55 -17.48
C LEU A 164 -4.54 -14.04 -17.96
N SER A 165 -5.24 -14.75 -17.07
CA SER A 165 -6.60 -15.20 -17.31
C SER A 165 -7.57 -14.02 -17.48
N LYS A 166 -8.71 -14.28 -18.13
CA LYS A 166 -9.79 -13.30 -18.27
C LYS A 166 -10.28 -12.79 -16.90
N LYS A 167 -10.30 -13.66 -15.88
CA LYS A 167 -10.76 -13.31 -14.53
C LYS A 167 -9.82 -12.31 -13.86
N GLU A 168 -8.52 -12.58 -13.87
CA GLU A 168 -7.49 -11.69 -13.28
C GLU A 168 -7.50 -10.33 -13.97
N ARG A 169 -7.51 -10.32 -15.31
CA ARG A 169 -7.56 -9.07 -16.07
C ARG A 169 -8.82 -8.27 -15.78
N ARG A 170 -9.99 -8.92 -15.68
CA ARG A 170 -11.25 -8.25 -15.35
C ARG A 170 -11.21 -7.63 -13.96
N ARG A 171 -10.66 -8.33 -12.96
CA ARG A 171 -10.55 -7.82 -11.58
C ARG A 171 -9.70 -6.55 -11.53
N VAL A 172 -8.55 -6.53 -12.20
CA VAL A 172 -7.71 -5.32 -12.25
C VAL A 172 -8.38 -4.22 -13.07
N LYS A 173 -8.95 -4.58 -14.25
CA LYS A 173 -9.62 -3.64 -15.15
C LYS A 173 -10.83 -2.96 -14.51
N TYR A 174 -11.49 -3.61 -13.54
CA TYR A 174 -12.63 -3.03 -12.81
C TYR A 174 -12.31 -1.64 -12.24
N TYR A 175 -11.06 -1.41 -11.83
CA TYR A 175 -10.65 -0.14 -11.24
C TYR A 175 -10.37 0.98 -12.24
N ARG A 176 -10.23 0.64 -13.52
CA ARG A 176 -9.89 1.59 -14.58
C ARG A 176 -10.83 2.79 -14.68
N PRO A 177 -12.17 2.66 -14.58
CA PRO A 177 -13.06 3.82 -14.63
C PRO A 177 -12.91 4.78 -13.45
N PHE A 178 -12.27 4.37 -12.36
CA PHE A 178 -12.01 5.22 -11.19
C PHE A 178 -10.64 5.92 -11.27
N THR A 179 -9.89 5.76 -12.37
CA THR A 179 -8.61 6.45 -12.51
C THR A 179 -8.80 7.95 -12.53
N ARG A 180 -8.12 8.66 -11.63
CA ARG A 180 -8.20 10.12 -11.53
C ARG A 180 -7.81 10.80 -12.85
N ASP A 181 -8.53 11.85 -13.22
CA ASP A 181 -8.20 12.65 -14.40
C ASP A 181 -6.76 13.19 -14.32
N GLY A 182 -6.04 13.07 -15.43
CA GLY A 182 -4.63 13.48 -15.52
C GLY A 182 -3.63 12.54 -14.83
N LEU A 183 -4.06 11.40 -14.26
CA LEU A 183 -3.14 10.39 -13.72
C LEU A 183 -2.25 9.82 -14.83
N GLN A 184 -0.96 10.16 -14.79
CA GLN A 184 0.01 9.74 -15.80
C GLN A 184 0.45 8.29 -15.61
N GLU A 185 0.66 7.88 -14.36
CA GLU A 185 1.05 6.53 -13.98
C GLU A 185 0.63 6.24 -12.54
N VAL A 186 0.63 4.96 -12.16
CA VAL A 186 0.40 4.59 -10.75
C VAL A 186 1.57 5.03 -9.86
N ARG A 187 1.25 5.67 -8.73
CA ARG A 187 2.23 6.20 -7.77
C ARG A 187 2.53 5.14 -6.71
N LEU A 188 3.31 4.13 -7.09
CA LEU A 188 3.65 3.00 -6.22
C LEU A 188 5.15 2.98 -5.89
N SER A 189 5.50 3.15 -4.62
CA SER A 189 6.88 3.26 -4.13
C SER A 189 7.18 2.20 -3.08
N GLY A 190 8.41 1.70 -3.06
CA GLY A 190 8.86 0.73 -2.08
C GLY A 190 9.97 1.26 -1.17
N TYR A 191 9.83 0.95 0.12
CA TYR A 191 10.72 1.34 1.21
C TYR A 191 11.19 0.09 1.94
N TYR A 192 12.47 0.06 2.29
CA TYR A 192 13.08 -1.09 2.94
C TYR A 192 14.17 -0.70 3.93
N ALA A 193 14.35 -1.59 4.91
CA ALA A 193 15.43 -1.59 5.89
C ALA A 193 15.84 -3.06 6.15
N PRO A 194 16.98 -3.32 6.79
CA PRO A 194 17.27 -4.63 7.36
C PRO A 194 16.23 -5.01 8.42
N ALA A 195 15.85 -6.28 8.48
CA ALA A 195 14.98 -6.80 9.53
C ALA A 195 15.81 -7.05 10.79
N GLU A 196 15.30 -6.62 11.94
CA GLU A 196 15.85 -6.93 13.26
C GLU A 196 15.18 -8.18 13.85
N THR A 197 13.97 -8.53 13.40
CA THR A 197 13.13 -9.58 14.00
C THR A 197 12.65 -10.62 12.98
N ASP A 198 13.49 -10.94 11.96
CA ASP A 198 13.14 -11.90 10.90
C ASP A 198 12.69 -13.25 11.48
N GLY A 199 11.46 -13.64 11.20
CA GLY A 199 10.86 -14.90 11.67
C GLY A 199 10.15 -14.83 13.02
N GLU A 200 10.26 -13.74 13.78
CA GLU A 200 9.67 -13.58 15.11
C GLU A 200 8.17 -13.25 15.05
N ARG A 201 7.36 -14.28 14.73
CA ARG A 201 5.91 -14.14 14.52
C ARG A 201 5.16 -13.51 15.71
N GLN A 202 5.62 -13.75 16.93
CA GLN A 202 4.97 -13.20 18.13
C GLN A 202 5.18 -11.69 18.25
N LEU A 203 6.37 -11.18 17.93
CA LEU A 203 6.64 -9.74 17.89
C LEU A 203 5.80 -9.06 16.82
N HIS A 204 5.73 -9.65 15.63
CA HIS A 204 4.87 -9.14 14.56
C HIS A 204 3.39 -9.13 14.95
N ARG A 205 2.91 -10.19 15.60
CA ARG A 205 1.53 -10.24 16.12
C ARG A 205 1.27 -9.13 17.14
N SER A 206 2.20 -8.91 18.07
CA SER A 206 2.09 -7.87 19.09
C SER A 206 1.99 -6.47 18.47
N ALA A 207 2.83 -6.16 17.49
CA ALA A 207 2.79 -4.88 16.78
C ALA A 207 1.44 -4.65 16.06
N LEU A 208 0.92 -5.69 15.40
CA LEU A 208 -0.38 -5.62 14.73
C LEU A 208 -1.55 -5.43 15.71
N LEU A 209 -1.50 -6.07 16.89
CA LEU A 209 -2.49 -5.84 17.95
C LEU A 209 -2.42 -4.41 18.49
N GLY A 210 -1.21 -3.88 18.73
CA GLY A 210 -1.03 -2.49 19.15
C GLY A 210 -1.55 -1.48 18.13
N LEU A 211 -1.41 -1.77 16.84
CA LEU A 211 -2.04 -0.98 15.78
C LEU A 211 -3.57 -1.04 15.85
N SER A 212 -4.15 -2.23 16.02
CA SER A 212 -5.60 -2.42 16.18
C SER A 212 -6.15 -1.62 17.35
N ASP A 213 -5.50 -1.71 18.51
CA ASP A 213 -5.91 -0.98 19.72
C ASP A 213 -5.85 0.55 19.51
N SER A 214 -4.88 1.01 18.72
CA SER A 214 -4.74 2.43 18.37
C SER A 214 -5.87 2.92 17.46
N LEU A 215 -6.35 2.07 16.55
CA LEU A 215 -7.53 2.36 15.71
C LEU A 215 -8.81 2.42 16.57
N CYS A 216 -9.01 1.47 17.48
CA CYS A 216 -10.18 1.43 18.37
C CYS A 216 -10.29 2.68 19.26
N ARG A 217 -9.19 3.06 19.93
CA ARG A 217 -9.19 4.22 20.85
C ARG A 217 -9.55 5.54 20.14
N ARG A 218 -9.18 5.71 18.87
CA ARG A 218 -9.51 6.92 18.12
C ARG A 218 -10.97 6.99 17.68
N ALA A 219 -11.59 5.84 17.40
CA ALA A 219 -13.02 5.78 17.10
C ALA A 219 -13.88 6.26 18.28
N GLU A 220 -13.46 5.95 19.51
CA GLU A 220 -14.18 6.33 20.74
C GLU A 220 -14.12 7.85 21.02
N VAL A 221 -12.95 8.47 20.80
CA VAL A 221 -12.75 9.92 21.01
C VAL A 221 -13.52 10.78 19.98
N GLY A 222 -13.80 10.24 18.79
CA GLY A 222 -14.60 10.91 17.75
C GLY A 222 -16.12 10.83 17.96
N GLY A 223 -16.60 10.01 18.89
CA GLY A 223 -18.02 9.66 19.05
C GLY A 223 -18.84 10.48 20.05
N THR A 224 -18.25 11.41 20.81
CA THR A 224 -18.95 12.11 21.91
C THR A 224 -19.65 13.43 21.53
N GLY A 225 -19.88 13.69 20.25
CA GLY A 225 -20.51 14.93 19.79
C GLY A 225 -21.72 14.72 18.89
N SER A 226 -22.92 14.65 19.48
CA SER A 226 -24.24 15.07 18.94
C SER A 226 -25.34 14.06 19.25
N GLY A 227 -26.43 14.52 19.89
CA GLY A 227 -27.68 13.76 19.89
C GLY A 227 -28.59 13.82 21.12
N ARG A 228 -28.60 14.89 21.95
CA ARG A 228 -29.81 15.18 22.75
C ARG A 228 -30.84 15.90 21.86
N GLY A 229 -31.41 15.16 20.92
CA GLY A 229 -32.64 15.54 20.25
C GLY A 229 -33.81 15.15 21.14
N SER A 230 -34.42 16.15 21.79
CA SER A 230 -35.69 16.02 22.49
C SER A 230 -36.78 15.59 21.51
N GLY A 231 -37.14 14.30 21.52
CA GLY A 231 -38.27 13.78 20.77
C GLY A 231 -39.58 14.24 21.39
N SER A 232 -40.27 15.17 20.73
CA SER A 232 -41.68 15.40 20.95
C SER A 232 -42.46 14.29 20.24
N GLU A 233 -43.12 13.43 21.02
CA GLU A 233 -44.14 12.52 20.53
C GLU A 233 -45.26 13.31 19.84
N ARG A 234 -45.48 13.06 18.55
CA ARG A 234 -46.78 13.29 17.92
C ARG A 234 -47.32 11.97 17.41
N GLU A 235 -48.26 11.46 18.20
CA GLU A 235 -49.31 10.52 17.88
C GLU A 235 -49.93 10.84 16.51
N VAL A 236 -49.85 9.91 15.55
CA VAL A 236 -50.75 9.89 14.39
C VAL A 236 -51.50 8.57 14.40
N ARG A 237 -52.75 8.68 14.84
CA ARG A 237 -53.79 7.67 14.76
C ARG A 237 -53.99 7.20 13.32
N GLY A 238 -54.25 5.90 13.20
CA GLY A 238 -54.36 5.20 11.94
C GLY A 238 -55.59 5.54 11.10
N LEU A 239 -55.60 4.96 9.90
CA LEU A 239 -56.82 4.70 9.15
C LEU A 239 -56.67 3.41 8.34
N ARG A 240 -57.73 2.63 8.47
CA ARG A 240 -58.02 1.29 7.98
C ARG A 240 -58.16 1.20 6.45
N THR A 241 -57.73 0.05 5.94
CA THR A 241 -58.28 -0.81 4.86
C THR A 241 -59.36 -0.28 3.89
N ARG A 242 -59.15 -0.59 2.60
CA ARG A 242 -60.04 -1.27 1.61
C ARG A 242 -59.29 -1.35 0.27
N ALA A 243 -58.98 -2.51 -0.31
CA ALA A 243 -59.82 -3.46 -1.05
C ALA A 243 -60.54 -2.84 -2.27
N GLY A 244 -60.18 -3.29 -3.48
CA GLY A 244 -61.10 -3.31 -4.63
C GLY A 244 -60.51 -3.00 -6.01
N GLN A 245 -60.52 -4.04 -6.86
CA GLN A 245 -60.44 -4.10 -8.33
C GLN A 245 -59.07 -4.02 -9.00
#